data_AF-A0A2S7UCX8-F1
#
_entry.id   AF-A0A2S7UCX8-F1
#
_cell.length_a   1.000
_cell.length_b   1.000
_cell.length_c   1.000
_cell.angle_alpha   90.00
_cell.angle_beta   90.00
_cell.angle_gamma   90.00
#
_symmetry.space_group_name_H-M   'P 1'
#
loop_
_entity.id
_entity.type
_entity.pdbx_description
1 polymer ?
#
loop_
_entity_poly.entity_id
_entity_poly.type
_entity_poly.pdbx_seq_one_letter_code
_entity_poly.pdbx_strand_id
1 'polypeptide(L)'
;MKKIIVLIALMVMTVTQAQEGRQGQRGERMKDVSPQEMATVQSKKLTLALDLSDQQEKDVYQILLKQAEKRKANKISREDREKLTDEQKKEARLKMLDEKIAVKRSMKKYLIMINMQNGKK
;
A
#
# COMPACT_ATOMS: atom_id res chain seq x y z
N MET A 1 5.46 -1.86 21.74
CA MET A 1 6.69 -1.67 20.92
C MET A 1 7.60 -2.90 20.81
N LYS A 2 7.96 -3.62 21.89
CA LYS A 2 8.76 -4.87 21.75
C LYS A 2 8.08 -5.94 20.86
N LYS A 3 6.73 -5.97 20.85
CA LYS A 3 5.92 -6.89 20.03
C LYS A 3 5.80 -6.50 18.54
N ILE A 4 5.96 -5.22 18.19
CA ILE A 4 5.80 -4.71 16.81
C ILE A 4 7.05 -5.02 15.96
N ILE A 5 8.24 -4.88 16.55
CA ILE A 5 9.50 -5.27 15.90
C ILE A 5 9.52 -6.80 15.69
N VAL A 6 9.00 -7.56 16.65
CA VAL A 6 8.87 -9.03 16.57
C VAL A 6 7.88 -9.47 15.48
N LEU A 7 6.74 -8.78 15.32
CA LEU A 7 5.76 -9.07 14.26
C LEU A 7 6.28 -8.74 12.85
N ILE A 8 7.00 -7.63 12.68
CA ILE A 8 7.62 -7.28 11.39
C ILE A 8 8.75 -8.26 11.05
N ALA A 9 9.52 -8.73 12.03
CA ALA A 9 10.53 -9.76 11.82
C ALA A 9 9.93 -11.14 11.46
N LEU A 10 8.77 -11.50 12.04
CA LEU A 10 8.06 -12.74 11.74
C LEU A 10 7.43 -12.75 10.33
N MET A 11 6.89 -11.63 9.86
CA MET A 11 6.28 -11.55 8.52
C MET A 11 7.28 -11.66 7.36
N VAL A 12 8.58 -11.39 7.58
CA VAL A 12 9.60 -11.53 6.53
C VAL A 12 9.88 -13.00 6.20
N MET A 13 9.60 -13.93 7.11
CA MET A 13 9.90 -15.36 6.92
C MET A 13 8.83 -16.14 6.14
N THR A 14 7.62 -15.61 5.95
CA THR A 14 6.50 -16.38 5.37
C THR A 14 6.14 -16.02 3.93
N VAL A 15 6.92 -15.20 3.21
CA VAL A 15 6.54 -14.71 1.87
C VAL A 15 7.14 -15.52 0.71
N THR A 16 7.85 -16.63 0.97
CA THR A 16 8.45 -17.45 -0.10
C THR A 16 7.56 -18.57 -0.63
N GLN A 17 6.36 -18.80 -0.08
CA GLN A 17 5.50 -19.91 -0.51
C GLN A 17 4.13 -19.42 -0.96
N ALA A 18 3.73 -19.87 -2.15
CA ALA A 18 2.42 -19.78 -2.78
C ALA A 18 2.09 -18.48 -3.55
N GLN A 19 2.43 -18.46 -4.85
CA GLN A 19 1.45 -18.14 -5.91
C GLN A 19 1.99 -18.38 -7.33
N GLU A 20 2.40 -19.62 -7.62
CA GLU A 20 2.40 -20.11 -9.00
C GLU A 20 1.01 -20.71 -9.28
N GLY A 21 0.23 -20.13 -10.19
CA GLY A 21 -0.97 -20.80 -10.75
C GLY A 21 -2.31 -20.07 -10.76
N ARG A 22 -2.44 -18.80 -10.33
CA ARG A 22 -3.74 -18.06 -10.37
C ARG A 22 -3.67 -16.68 -11.02
N GLN A 23 -2.90 -16.53 -12.09
CA GLN A 23 -2.69 -15.22 -12.71
C GLN A 23 -3.84 -14.77 -13.64
N GLY A 24 -4.61 -15.72 -14.21
CA GLY A 24 -5.69 -15.42 -15.17
C GLY A 24 -6.97 -14.84 -14.56
N GLN A 25 -7.53 -15.47 -13.51
CA GLN A 25 -8.86 -15.10 -12.97
C GLN A 25 -8.84 -13.90 -12.00
N ARG A 26 -7.69 -13.51 -11.47
CA ARG A 26 -7.58 -12.36 -10.55
C ARG A 26 -7.70 -11.02 -11.25
N GLY A 27 -7.32 -10.95 -12.53
CA GLY A 27 -7.35 -9.72 -13.31
C GLY A 27 -8.75 -9.20 -13.59
N GLU A 28 -9.76 -10.07 -13.63
CA GLU A 28 -11.16 -9.69 -13.91
C GLU A 28 -11.90 -9.22 -12.66
N ARG A 29 -11.76 -9.92 -11.53
CA ARG A 29 -12.43 -9.53 -10.26
C ARG A 29 -11.93 -8.21 -9.66
N MET A 30 -10.77 -7.71 -10.08
CA MET A 30 -10.23 -6.42 -9.62
C MET A 30 -10.63 -5.23 -10.48
N LYS A 31 -11.34 -5.42 -11.60
CA LYS A 31 -11.66 -4.31 -12.53
C LYS A 31 -12.67 -3.31 -11.96
N ASP A 32 -13.53 -3.74 -11.03
CA ASP A 32 -14.71 -2.96 -10.62
C ASP A 32 -14.69 -2.44 -9.19
N VAL A 33 -13.61 -2.67 -8.43
CA VAL A 33 -13.52 -2.17 -7.05
C VAL A 33 -13.24 -0.66 -7.05
N SER A 34 -14.09 0.11 -6.37
CA SER A 34 -13.89 1.56 -6.25
C SER A 34 -12.62 1.89 -5.44
N PRO A 35 -11.91 3.00 -5.73
CA PRO A 35 -10.77 3.44 -4.91
C PRO A 35 -11.11 3.56 -3.42
N GLN A 36 -12.33 4.02 -3.12
CA GLN A 36 -12.88 4.16 -1.77
C GLN A 36 -13.02 2.80 -1.08
N GLU A 37 -13.69 1.86 -1.72
CA GLU A 37 -13.89 0.51 -1.17
C GLU A 37 -12.55 -0.22 -0.95
N MET A 38 -11.62 -0.07 -1.91
CA MET A 38 -10.27 -0.62 -1.76
C MET A 38 -9.54 -0.02 -0.56
N ALA A 39 -9.63 1.30 -0.39
CA ALA A 39 -9.01 1.99 0.74
C ALA A 39 -9.64 1.55 2.07
N THR A 40 -10.97 1.41 2.14
CA THR A 40 -11.69 0.95 3.34
C THR A 40 -11.28 -0.46 3.74
N VAL A 41 -11.26 -1.41 2.80
CA VAL A 41 -10.87 -2.80 3.09
C VAL A 41 -9.42 -2.86 3.56
N GLN A 42 -8.52 -2.11 2.92
CA GLN A 42 -7.11 -2.11 3.27
C GLN A 42 -6.82 -1.42 4.61
N SER A 43 -7.48 -0.30 4.91
CA SER A 43 -7.32 0.37 6.20
C SER A 43 -7.78 -0.55 7.34
N LYS A 44 -8.93 -1.21 7.20
CA LYS A 44 -9.43 -2.18 8.20
C LYS A 44 -8.52 -3.39 8.39
N LYS A 45 -7.97 -3.95 7.31
CA LYS A 45 -6.98 -5.03 7.41
C LYS A 45 -5.73 -4.59 8.15
N LEU A 46 -5.26 -3.36 7.91
CA LEU A 46 -4.13 -2.79 8.64
C LEU A 46 -4.47 -2.53 10.11
N THR A 47 -5.68 -2.06 10.41
CA THR A 47 -6.19 -1.96 11.79
C THR A 47 -6.14 -3.31 12.49
N LEU A 48 -6.67 -4.37 11.87
CA LEU A 48 -6.65 -5.72 12.45
C LEU A 48 -5.22 -6.25 12.66
N ALA A 49 -4.30 -5.97 11.73
CA ALA A 49 -2.93 -6.48 11.80
C ALA A 49 -2.04 -5.72 12.78
N LEU A 50 -2.29 -4.42 12.97
CA LEU A 50 -1.42 -3.50 13.70
C LEU A 50 -2.06 -2.89 14.95
N ASP A 51 -3.32 -3.20 15.20
CA ASP A 51 -4.15 -2.64 16.28
C ASP A 51 -4.15 -1.11 16.25
N LEU A 52 -4.53 -0.56 15.09
CA LEU A 52 -4.58 0.90 14.87
C LEU A 52 -5.74 1.52 15.65
N SER A 53 -5.54 2.70 16.22
CA SER A 53 -6.66 3.49 16.77
C SER A 53 -7.57 4.03 15.67
N ASP A 54 -8.79 4.46 16.01
CA ASP A 54 -9.75 5.05 15.06
C ASP A 54 -9.15 6.22 14.26
N GLN A 55 -8.34 7.05 14.90
CA GLN A 55 -7.68 8.17 14.23
C GLN A 55 -6.60 7.66 13.26
N GLN A 56 -5.85 6.63 13.63
CA GLN A 56 -4.85 6.01 12.77
C GLN A 56 -5.49 5.28 11.57
N GLU A 57 -6.62 4.59 11.77
CA GLU A 57 -7.38 3.97 10.68
C GLU A 57 -7.84 5.03 9.66
N LYS A 58 -8.36 6.17 10.12
CA LYS A 58 -8.78 7.28 9.25
C LYS A 58 -7.62 7.87 8.45
N ASP A 59 -6.48 8.10 9.09
CA ASP A 59 -5.31 8.67 8.40
C ASP A 59 -4.73 7.69 7.37
N VAL A 60 -4.64 6.41 7.72
CA VAL A 60 -4.20 5.34 6.81
C VAL A 60 -5.18 5.22 5.63
N TYR A 61 -6.48 5.27 5.89
CA TYR A 61 -7.51 5.28 4.85
C TYR A 61 -7.27 6.42 3.83
N GLN A 62 -7.02 7.65 4.29
CA GLN A 62 -6.77 8.79 3.39
C GLN A 62 -5.51 8.60 2.52
N ILE A 63 -4.46 7.99 3.07
CA ILE A 63 -3.24 7.67 2.30
C ILE A 63 -3.55 6.63 1.22
N LEU A 64 -4.29 5.58 1.58
CA LEU A 64 -4.65 4.49 0.68
C LEU A 64 -5.60 4.95 -0.43
N LEU A 65 -6.56 5.82 -0.11
CA LEU A 65 -7.50 6.40 -1.06
C LEU A 65 -6.75 7.19 -2.14
N LYS A 66 -5.89 8.13 -1.74
CA LYS A 66 -5.06 8.90 -2.69
C LYS A 66 -4.20 8.00 -3.57
N GLN A 67 -3.66 6.92 -3.01
CA GLN A 67 -2.87 5.96 -3.77
C GLN A 67 -3.73 5.13 -4.75
N ALA A 68 -4.95 4.76 -4.37
CA ALA A 68 -5.88 4.04 -5.21
C ALA A 68 -6.38 4.92 -6.38
N GLU A 69 -6.73 6.17 -6.11
CA GLU A 69 -7.11 7.16 -7.13
C GLU A 69 -5.99 7.40 -8.13
N LYS A 70 -4.77 7.61 -7.64
CA LYS A 70 -3.60 7.82 -8.50
C LYS A 70 -3.28 6.60 -9.37
N ARG A 71 -3.42 5.38 -8.83
CA ARG A 71 -3.27 4.14 -9.61
C ARG A 71 -4.34 4.01 -10.71
N LYS A 72 -5.57 4.42 -10.41
CA LYS A 72 -6.66 4.42 -11.39
C LYS A 72 -6.43 5.45 -12.49
N ALA A 73 -5.98 6.66 -12.13
CA ALA A 73 -5.66 7.73 -13.08
C ALA A 73 -4.46 7.41 -13.98
N ASN A 74 -3.41 6.80 -13.43
CA ASN A 74 -2.18 6.45 -14.19
C ASN A 74 -2.24 5.05 -14.83
N LYS A 75 -3.45 4.51 -15.03
CA LYS A 75 -3.63 3.19 -15.63
C LYS A 75 -3.39 3.26 -17.13
N ILE A 76 -2.17 2.96 -17.53
CA ILE A 76 -1.82 2.75 -18.95
C ILE A 76 -2.19 1.33 -19.39
N SER A 77 -2.64 1.20 -20.64
CA SER A 77 -3.00 -0.09 -21.22
C SER A 77 -1.75 -0.97 -21.39
N ARG A 78 -1.96 -2.26 -21.62
CA ARG A 78 -0.84 -3.17 -21.91
C ARG A 78 -0.15 -2.80 -23.23
N GLU A 79 -0.93 -2.44 -24.24
CA GLU A 79 -0.44 -1.99 -25.54
C GLU A 79 0.41 -0.71 -25.42
N ASP A 80 -0.03 0.26 -24.62
CA ASP A 80 0.72 1.51 -24.42
C ASP A 80 1.99 1.28 -23.59
N ARG A 81 2.00 0.28 -22.70
CA ARG A 81 3.22 -0.13 -21.98
C ARG A 81 4.26 -0.75 -22.91
N GLU A 82 3.83 -1.52 -23.89
CA GLU A 82 4.71 -2.19 -24.84
C GLU A 82 5.38 -1.19 -25.80
N LYS A 83 4.73 -0.04 -26.05
CA LYS A 83 5.26 1.07 -26.86
C LYS A 83 6.30 1.95 -26.14
N LEU A 84 6.50 1.79 -24.82
CA LEU A 84 7.47 2.60 -24.08
C LEU A 84 8.91 2.23 -24.43
N THR A 85 9.77 3.24 -24.58
CA THR A 85 11.21 3.05 -24.69
C THR A 85 11.81 2.57 -23.36
N ASP A 86 13.04 2.05 -23.41
CA ASP A 86 13.69 1.54 -22.19
C ASP A 86 14.02 2.66 -21.19
N GLU A 87 14.42 3.84 -21.66
CA GLU A 87 14.50 5.07 -20.84
C GLU A 87 13.18 5.40 -20.16
N GLN A 88 12.06 5.41 -20.90
CA GLN A 88 10.73 5.71 -20.34
C GLN A 88 10.31 4.67 -19.29
N LYS A 89 10.59 3.39 -19.53
CA LYS A 89 10.33 2.32 -18.54
C LYS A 89 11.17 2.52 -17.27
N LYS A 90 12.43 2.90 -17.41
CA LYS A 90 13.33 3.18 -16.29
C LYS A 90 12.85 4.37 -15.46
N GLU A 91 12.49 5.47 -16.11
CA GLU A 91 11.95 6.66 -15.45
C GLU A 91 10.64 6.35 -14.72
N ALA A 92 9.72 5.65 -15.36
CA ALA A 92 8.47 5.21 -14.74
C ALA A 92 8.72 4.33 -13.50
N ARG A 93 9.73 3.45 -13.55
CA ARG A 93 10.13 2.62 -12.40
C ARG A 93 10.69 3.45 -11.27
N LEU A 94 11.54 4.44 -11.54
CA LEU A 94 12.08 5.36 -10.53
C LEU A 94 10.96 6.16 -9.86
N LYS A 95 10.08 6.76 -10.66
CA LYS A 95 8.91 7.50 -10.16
C LYS A 95 8.02 6.65 -9.27
N MET A 96 7.77 5.40 -9.65
CA MET A 96 7.02 4.46 -8.81
C MET A 96 7.74 4.17 -7.48
N LEU A 97 9.06 4.03 -7.48
CA LEU A 97 9.83 3.81 -6.26
C LEU A 97 9.78 5.03 -5.33
N ASP A 98 9.93 6.23 -5.87
CA ASP A 98 9.82 7.49 -5.10
C ASP A 98 8.43 7.64 -4.48
N GLU A 99 7.37 7.29 -5.21
CA GLU A 99 6.02 7.26 -4.68
C GLU A 99 5.84 6.26 -3.53
N LYS A 100 6.41 5.05 -3.66
CA LYS A 100 6.39 4.06 -2.58
C LYS A 100 7.13 4.57 -1.34
N ILE A 101 8.26 5.24 -1.53
CA ILE A 101 9.04 5.84 -0.45
C ILE A 101 8.23 6.95 0.23
N ALA A 102 7.59 7.83 -0.54
CA ALA A 102 6.77 8.92 -0.01
C ALA A 102 5.60 8.40 0.82
N VAL A 103 4.87 7.39 0.32
CA VAL A 103 3.78 6.74 1.05
C VAL A 103 4.29 6.10 2.36
N LYS A 104 5.41 5.37 2.30
CA LYS A 104 6.01 4.74 3.49
C LYS A 104 6.42 5.78 4.53
N ARG A 105 6.99 6.91 4.10
CA ARG A 105 7.34 8.03 4.99
C ARG A 105 6.10 8.67 5.62
N SER A 106 5.05 8.92 4.84
CA SER A 106 3.78 9.44 5.36
C SER A 106 3.19 8.47 6.40
N MET A 107 3.05 7.19 6.08
CA MET A 107 2.56 6.18 7.03
C MET A 107 3.39 6.16 8.32
N LYS A 108 4.73 6.15 8.20
CA LYS A 108 5.62 6.19 9.36
C LYS A 108 5.43 7.45 10.19
N LYS A 109 5.28 8.62 9.55
CA LYS A 109 5.02 9.89 10.24
C LYS A 109 3.73 9.82 11.05
N TYR A 110 2.62 9.37 10.47
CA TYR A 110 1.34 9.28 11.20
C TYR A 110 1.38 8.26 12.33
N LEU A 111 1.99 7.09 12.09
CA LEU A 111 2.13 6.06 13.13
C LEU A 111 3.07 6.49 14.28
N ILE A 112 4.12 7.27 14.00
CA ILE A 112 5.09 7.71 15.02
C ILE A 112 4.67 9.01 15.72
N MET A 113 4.14 9.99 14.99
CA MET A 113 3.79 11.30 15.53
C MET A 113 2.67 11.21 16.58
N ILE A 114 1.76 10.25 16.44
CA ILE A 114 0.71 9.97 17.44
C ILE A 114 1.27 9.23 18.68
N ASN A 115 2.26 8.35 18.52
CA ASN A 115 2.90 7.69 19.66
C ASN A 115 3.63 8.69 20.58
N MET A 116 4.11 9.82 20.04
CA MET A 116 4.69 10.90 20.84
C MET A 116 3.64 11.81 21.49
N GLN A 117 2.40 11.86 20.99
CA GLN A 117 1.31 12.60 21.62
C GLN A 117 0.63 11.79 22.73
N ASN A 118 0.50 10.47 22.55
CA ASN A 118 -0.09 9.56 23.54
C ASN A 118 0.90 9.11 24.62
N GLY A 119 2.20 9.40 24.47
CA GLY A 119 3.24 9.16 25.48
C GLY A 119 3.51 10.35 26.41
N LYS A 120 2.68 11.40 26.37
CA LYS A 120 2.68 12.50 27.34
C LYS A 120 1.52 12.33 28.34
N LYS A 121 1.57 11.24 29.12
CA LYS A 121 0.92 11.12 30.43
C LYS A 121 1.80 10.26 31.31
#